data_AF-A0A3D4M5Z2-F1
#
_entry.id   AF-A0A3D4M5Z2-F1
#
_cell.length_a   1.000
_cell.length_b   1.000
_cell.length_c   1.000
_cell.angle_alpha   90.00
_cell.angle_beta   90.00
_cell.angle_gamma   90.00
#
_symmetry.space_group_name_H-M   'P 1'
#
loop_
_entity.id
_entity.type
_entity.pdbx_description
1 polymer ?
#
loop_
_entity_poly.entity_id
_entity_poly.type
_entity_poly.pdbx_seq_one_letter_code
_entity_poly.pdbx_strand_id
1 'polypeptide(L)'
;MFNWSDLLDYTRKLAYGRNQNREDLSLVLKESKGTCSSKHALLKKLADLNGLENVKLILGMYKMNHLNTPKIESTLTNVGLDYLPEAHCYLKINNKRFDLTSGNANIENLAGGLLEELEIEPEQVNTFKADFHKTYLKKWIDENAITMGFDQVWELREMCIKKLEG
;
A
#
# COMPACT_ATOMS: atom_id res chain seq x y z
N MET A 1 19.79 -7.32 21.47
CA MET A 1 19.50 -8.31 20.41
C MET A 1 18.12 -7.94 19.89
N PHE A 2 18.03 -7.33 18.70
CA PHE A 2 16.73 -7.00 18.10
C PHE A 2 16.17 -8.29 17.50
N ASN A 3 15.04 -8.78 18.00
CA ASN A 3 14.36 -9.93 17.41
C ASN A 3 13.41 -9.45 16.28
N TRP A 4 12.90 -10.37 15.48
CA TRP A 4 12.03 -10.05 14.33
C TRP A 4 10.80 -9.20 14.73
N SER A 5 10.20 -9.45 15.90
CA SER A 5 9.06 -8.67 16.38
C SER A 5 9.43 -7.22 16.65
N ASP A 6 10.60 -6.98 17.26
CA ASP A 6 11.08 -5.62 17.54
C ASP A 6 11.28 -4.82 16.25
N LEU A 7 11.72 -5.48 15.18
CA LEU A 7 11.88 -4.86 13.86
C LEU A 7 10.52 -4.49 13.25
N LEU A 8 9.52 -5.38 13.31
CA LEU A 8 8.16 -5.07 12.82
C LEU A 8 7.58 -3.86 13.57
N ASP A 9 7.69 -3.85 14.89
CA ASP A 9 7.20 -2.76 15.73
C ASP A 9 7.95 -1.45 15.50
N TYR A 10 9.28 -1.53 15.32
CA TYR A 10 10.09 -0.37 14.96
C TYR A 10 9.63 0.22 13.61
N THR A 11 9.53 -0.59 12.56
CA THR A 11 9.12 -0.14 11.22
C THR A 11 7.69 0.43 11.21
N ARG A 12 6.78 -0.18 11.98
CA ARG A 12 5.41 0.32 12.15
C ARG A 12 5.36 1.73 12.72
N LYS A 13 6.26 2.07 13.65
CA LYS A 13 6.34 3.38 14.31
C LYS A 13 6.98 4.48 13.46
N LEU A 14 7.68 4.14 12.38
CA LEU A 14 8.26 5.12 11.47
C LEU A 14 7.15 5.98 10.83
N ALA A 15 7.46 7.23 10.47
CA ALA A 15 6.49 8.11 9.84
C ALA A 15 6.02 7.55 8.48
N TYR A 16 4.79 7.88 8.09
CA TYR A 16 4.34 7.62 6.72
C TYR A 16 4.90 8.69 5.79
N GLY A 17 5.47 8.30 4.66
CA GLY A 17 5.93 9.25 3.66
C GLY A 17 6.85 8.66 2.59
N ARG A 18 6.91 9.32 1.43
CA ARG A 18 7.78 8.92 0.33
C ARG A 18 9.25 9.17 0.70
N ASN A 19 10.08 8.16 0.44
CA ASN A 19 11.54 8.25 0.55
C ASN A 19 12.14 9.02 -0.63
N GLN A 20 13.32 9.62 -0.47
CA GLN A 20 13.94 10.45 -1.52
C GLN A 20 14.30 9.63 -2.76
N ASN A 21 14.75 8.39 -2.59
CA ASN A 21 14.87 7.38 -3.63
C ASN A 21 14.01 6.17 -3.25
N ARG A 22 13.07 5.78 -4.11
CA ARG A 22 12.15 4.67 -3.83
C ARG A 22 12.76 3.29 -4.07
N GLU A 23 13.86 3.22 -4.80
CA GLU A 23 14.58 1.96 -5.07
C GLU A 23 15.53 1.60 -3.92
N ASP A 24 16.00 2.60 -3.16
CA ASP A 24 16.85 2.37 -1.98
C ASP A 24 15.99 2.14 -0.72
N LEU A 25 15.69 0.88 -0.44
CA LEU A 25 14.95 0.48 0.76
C LEU A 25 15.65 0.85 2.08
N SER A 26 16.97 1.08 2.08
CA SER A 26 17.70 1.51 3.28
C SER A 26 17.29 2.91 3.75
N LEU A 27 16.72 3.72 2.84
CA LEU A 27 16.21 5.05 3.18
C LEU A 27 15.03 5.02 4.14
N VAL A 28 14.30 3.89 4.24
CA VAL A 28 13.26 3.72 5.25
C VAL A 28 13.84 3.92 6.66
N LEU A 29 15.03 3.35 6.90
CA LEU A 29 15.73 3.48 8.17
C LEU A 29 16.43 4.85 8.28
N LYS A 30 17.17 5.26 7.24
CA LYS A 30 17.97 6.50 7.27
C LYS A 30 17.11 7.76 7.38
N GLU A 31 15.94 7.78 6.76
CA GLU A 31 15.00 8.92 6.79
C GLU A 31 13.89 8.76 7.84
N SER A 32 13.87 7.62 8.57
CA SER A 32 12.86 7.32 9.60
C SER A 32 11.41 7.44 9.12
N LYS A 33 11.16 7.15 7.84
CA LYS A 33 9.85 7.23 7.20
C LYS A 33 9.75 6.24 6.04
N GLY A 34 8.53 5.87 5.67
CA GLY A 34 8.31 5.07 4.47
C GLY A 34 6.83 4.94 4.12
N THR A 35 6.54 4.37 2.97
CA THR A 35 5.17 4.07 2.52
C THR A 35 4.82 2.62 2.79
N CYS A 36 3.59 2.18 2.48
CA CYS A 36 3.25 0.76 2.49
C CYS A 36 4.18 -0.05 1.58
N SER A 37 4.60 0.50 0.45
CA SER A 37 5.56 -0.13 -0.46
C SER A 37 6.94 -0.29 0.21
N SER A 38 7.59 0.82 0.58
CA SER A 38 8.99 0.78 1.01
C SER A 38 9.18 0.08 2.36
N LYS A 39 8.26 0.26 3.32
CA LYS A 39 8.34 -0.39 4.63
C LYS A 39 8.24 -1.90 4.53
N HIS A 40 7.24 -2.42 3.84
CA HIS A 40 7.05 -3.87 3.74
C HIS A 40 8.08 -4.53 2.82
N ALA A 41 8.53 -3.84 1.76
CA ALA A 41 9.65 -4.31 0.94
C ALA A 41 10.96 -4.42 1.75
N LEU A 42 11.28 -3.42 2.57
CA LEU A 42 12.43 -3.49 3.47
C LEU A 42 12.34 -4.71 4.38
N LEU A 43 11.19 -4.91 5.03
CA LEU A 43 10.98 -6.03 5.94
C LEU A 43 11.08 -7.38 5.24
N LYS A 44 10.47 -7.54 4.06
CA LYS A 44 10.60 -8.76 3.25
C LYS A 44 12.06 -9.02 2.88
N LYS A 45 12.78 -7.99 2.41
CA LYS A 45 14.20 -8.12 2.07
C LYS A 45 15.05 -8.56 3.26
N LEU A 46 14.78 -8.00 4.44
CA LEU A 46 15.47 -8.39 5.68
C LEU A 46 15.11 -9.81 6.11
N ALA A 47 13.84 -10.24 5.95
CA ALA A 47 13.43 -11.61 6.21
C ALA A 47 14.20 -12.60 5.32
N ASP A 48 14.29 -12.32 4.01
CA ASP A 48 15.00 -13.16 3.04
C ASP A 48 16.49 -13.27 3.36
N LEU A 49 17.13 -12.13 3.66
CA LEU A 49 18.56 -12.10 4.01
C LEU A 49 18.89 -12.88 5.28
N ASN A 50 17.92 -13.07 6.18
CA ASN A 50 18.08 -13.81 7.42
C ASN A 50 17.49 -15.23 7.36
N GLY A 51 17.04 -15.68 6.18
CA GLY A 51 16.45 -17.01 6.01
C GLY A 51 15.14 -17.21 6.78
N LEU A 52 14.39 -16.13 7.05
CA LEU A 52 13.08 -16.23 7.68
C LEU A 52 12.05 -16.72 6.67
N GLU A 53 11.57 -17.94 6.87
CA GLU A 53 10.53 -18.54 6.04
C GLU A 53 9.14 -17.96 6.35
N ASN A 54 8.19 -18.22 5.45
CA ASN A 54 6.77 -17.86 5.60
C ASN A 54 6.48 -16.36 5.75
N VAL A 55 7.39 -15.50 5.29
CA VAL A 55 7.19 -14.05 5.17
C VAL A 55 7.00 -13.71 3.70
N LYS A 56 5.78 -13.34 3.32
CA LYS A 56 5.43 -12.96 1.94
C LYS A 56 5.12 -11.49 1.85
N LEU A 57 5.54 -10.84 0.78
CA LEU A 57 5.12 -9.47 0.46
C LEU A 57 3.95 -9.54 -0.51
N ILE A 58 2.84 -8.93 -0.13
CA ILE A 58 1.60 -8.97 -0.89
C ILE A 58 1.27 -7.58 -1.41
N LEU A 59 0.96 -7.51 -2.70
CA LEU A 59 0.27 -6.40 -3.34
C LEU A 59 -1.23 -6.72 -3.35
N GLY A 60 -2.00 -5.96 -2.58
CA GLY A 60 -3.45 -6.04 -2.56
C GLY A 60 -4.10 -4.88 -3.30
N MET A 61 -5.05 -5.19 -4.18
CA MET A 61 -6.02 -4.21 -4.66
C MET A 61 -7.21 -4.20 -3.71
N TYR A 62 -7.64 -3.02 -3.29
CA TYR A 62 -8.82 -2.88 -2.44
C TYR A 62 -9.69 -1.70 -2.85
N LYS A 63 -10.95 -1.74 -2.43
CA LYS A 63 -11.90 -0.62 -2.58
C LYS A 63 -11.57 0.46 -1.56
N MET A 64 -10.87 1.52 -1.96
CA MET A 64 -10.63 2.68 -1.10
C MET A 64 -11.87 3.57 -1.08
N ASN A 65 -12.43 3.83 0.11
CA ASN A 65 -13.64 4.62 0.29
C ASN A 65 -13.69 5.29 1.68
N HIS A 66 -14.79 5.96 2.01
CA HIS A 66 -14.97 6.66 3.29
C HIS A 66 -14.98 5.74 4.52
N LEU A 67 -15.36 4.46 4.37
CA LEU A 67 -15.43 3.52 5.50
C LEU A 67 -14.04 3.13 6.00
N ASN A 68 -13.10 2.88 5.09
CA ASN A 68 -11.73 2.51 5.44
C ASN A 68 -10.75 3.69 5.41
N THR A 69 -11.08 4.74 4.67
CA THR A 69 -10.22 5.92 4.48
C THR A 69 -11.06 7.20 4.63
N PRO A 70 -11.55 7.54 5.85
CA PRO A 70 -12.48 8.66 6.04
C PRO A 70 -11.98 10.01 5.50
N LYS A 71 -10.66 10.27 5.56
CA LYS A 71 -10.03 11.52 5.08
C LYS A 71 -10.30 11.82 3.59
N ILE A 72 -10.67 10.83 2.78
CA ILE A 72 -10.87 10.99 1.33
C ILE A 72 -12.34 11.07 0.91
N GLU A 73 -13.29 10.97 1.84
CA GLU A 73 -14.74 10.93 1.55
C GLU A 73 -15.16 12.03 0.58
N SER A 74 -14.84 13.29 0.91
CA SER A 74 -15.17 14.45 0.08
C SER A 74 -14.53 14.42 -1.31
N THR A 75 -13.38 13.74 -1.48
CA THR A 75 -12.75 13.61 -2.79
C THR A 75 -13.58 12.74 -3.72
N LEU A 76 -14.12 11.62 -3.21
CA LEU A 76 -14.88 10.66 -4.01
C LEU A 76 -16.34 11.09 -4.20
N THR A 77 -16.99 11.60 -3.16
CA THR A 77 -18.40 12.01 -3.22
C THR A 77 -18.63 13.18 -4.18
N ASN A 78 -17.69 14.12 -4.27
CA ASN A 78 -17.74 15.24 -5.21
C ASN A 78 -17.78 14.82 -6.69
N VAL A 79 -17.30 13.62 -7.00
CA VAL A 79 -17.31 13.06 -8.37
C VAL A 79 -18.25 11.87 -8.51
N GLY A 80 -19.06 11.59 -7.50
CA GLY A 80 -20.07 10.51 -7.52
C GLY A 80 -19.50 9.10 -7.50
N LEU A 81 -18.29 8.89 -6.95
CA LEU A 81 -17.70 7.55 -6.81
C LEU A 81 -17.92 6.97 -5.40
N ASP A 82 -18.42 5.73 -5.34
CA ASP A 82 -18.54 4.99 -4.09
C ASP A 82 -17.19 4.50 -3.56
N TYR A 83 -16.28 4.15 -4.47
CA TYR A 83 -14.93 3.72 -4.15
C TYR A 83 -13.98 3.96 -5.32
N LEU A 84 -12.69 3.91 -5.02
CA LEU A 84 -11.61 3.92 -6.00
C LEU A 84 -10.67 2.73 -5.72
N PRO A 85 -10.37 1.86 -6.70
CA PRO A 85 -9.38 0.81 -6.50
C PRO A 85 -8.00 1.38 -6.16
N GLU A 86 -7.42 0.92 -5.06
CA GLU A 86 -6.12 1.38 -4.59
C GLU A 86 -5.18 0.20 -4.35
N ALA A 87 -3.91 0.41 -4.68
CA ALA A 87 -2.85 -0.59 -4.58
C ALA A 87 -2.07 -0.45 -3.26
N HIS A 88 -2.18 -1.43 -2.39
CA HIS A 88 -1.53 -1.42 -1.07
C HIS A 88 -0.58 -2.60 -0.88
N CYS A 89 0.53 -2.37 -0.19
CA CYS A 89 1.47 -3.45 0.15
C CYS A 89 1.39 -3.76 1.64
N TYR A 90 1.41 -5.05 1.98
CA TYR A 90 1.47 -5.55 3.36
C TYR A 90 2.19 -6.90 3.40
N LEU A 91 2.52 -7.39 4.59
CA LEU A 91 3.13 -8.71 4.75
C LEU A 91 2.08 -9.77 5.05
N LYS A 92 2.31 -10.98 4.57
CA LYS A 92 1.62 -12.19 5.02
C LYS A 92 2.62 -13.09 5.71
N ILE A 93 2.55 -13.17 7.03
CA ILE A 93 3.47 -13.92 7.89
C ILE A 93 2.70 -15.10 8.47
N ASN A 94 3.13 -16.34 8.22
CA ASN A 94 2.42 -17.54 8.66
C ASN A 94 0.92 -17.51 8.29
N ASN A 95 0.63 -17.11 7.04
CA ASN A 95 -0.72 -16.90 6.50
C ASN A 95 -1.58 -15.82 7.15
N LYS A 96 -1.07 -15.06 8.13
CA LYS A 96 -1.75 -13.90 8.72
C LYS A 96 -1.26 -12.61 8.06
N ARG A 97 -2.16 -11.68 7.78
CA ARG A 97 -1.84 -10.41 7.13
C ARG A 97 -1.45 -9.36 8.17
N PHE A 98 -0.42 -8.57 7.86
CA PHE A 98 0.12 -7.52 8.74
C PHE A 98 0.34 -6.25 7.93
N ASP A 99 -0.42 -5.20 8.26
CA ASP A 99 -0.17 -3.85 7.79
C ASP A 99 0.64 -3.06 8.84
N LEU A 100 1.82 -2.63 8.42
CA LEU A 100 2.83 -1.90 9.19
C LEU A 100 3.06 -0.50 8.58
N THR A 101 2.13 -0.02 7.76
CA THR A 101 2.22 1.30 7.12
C THR A 101 2.30 2.43 8.15
N SER A 102 1.60 2.30 9.28
CA SER A 102 1.62 3.26 10.39
C SER A 102 1.24 2.59 11.72
N GLY A 103 1.43 3.30 12.83
CA GLY A 103 1.03 2.83 14.17
C GLY A 103 -0.45 2.51 14.33
N ASN A 104 -1.31 3.17 13.54
CA ASN A 104 -2.75 2.97 13.54
C ASN A 104 -3.24 2.09 12.37
N ALA A 105 -2.33 1.55 11.56
CA ALA A 105 -2.69 0.71 10.44
C ALA A 105 -3.36 -0.58 10.95
N ASN A 106 -4.56 -0.84 10.46
CA ASN A 106 -5.30 -2.05 10.73
C ASN A 106 -5.64 -2.73 9.42
N ILE A 107 -5.16 -3.97 9.26
CA ILE A 107 -5.39 -4.77 8.07
C ILE A 107 -6.88 -5.06 7.83
N GLU A 108 -7.69 -5.07 8.88
CA GLU A 108 -9.14 -5.29 8.77
C GLU A 108 -9.84 -4.16 8.00
N ASN A 109 -9.30 -2.94 8.05
CA ASN A 109 -9.82 -1.80 7.27
C ASN A 109 -9.68 -2.05 5.75
N LEU A 110 -8.66 -2.81 5.36
CA LEU A 110 -8.42 -3.20 3.97
C LEU A 110 -9.18 -4.49 3.62
N ALA A 111 -9.16 -5.46 4.55
CA ALA A 111 -9.62 -6.83 4.31
C ALA A 111 -11.08 -6.91 3.83
N GLY A 112 -11.98 -6.09 4.41
CA GLY A 112 -13.40 -6.04 4.01
C GLY A 112 -13.65 -5.52 2.59
N GLY A 113 -12.65 -4.90 1.95
CA GLY A 113 -12.74 -4.35 0.60
C GLY A 113 -11.71 -4.92 -0.37
N LEU A 114 -11.00 -6.01 -0.03
CA LEU A 114 -10.01 -6.63 -0.90
C LEU A 114 -10.66 -7.15 -2.19
N LEU A 115 -10.02 -6.87 -3.31
CA LEU A 115 -10.44 -7.25 -4.66
C LEU A 115 -9.52 -8.33 -5.22
N GLU A 116 -8.22 -8.15 -5.06
CA GLU A 116 -7.20 -9.05 -5.61
C GLU A 116 -5.95 -9.02 -4.72
N GLU A 117 -5.24 -10.14 -4.62
CA GLU A 117 -3.97 -10.27 -3.93
C GLU A 117 -2.95 -10.93 -4.85
N LEU A 118 -1.76 -10.34 -4.93
CA LEU A 118 -0.63 -10.87 -5.68
C LEU A 118 0.61 -10.87 -4.79
N GLU A 119 1.30 -12.01 -4.70
CA GLU A 119 2.62 -12.07 -4.08
C GLU A 119 3.64 -11.41 -5.01
N ILE A 120 4.48 -10.54 -4.46
CA ILE A 120 5.49 -9.78 -5.21
C ILE A 120 6.83 -9.77 -4.48
N GLU A 121 7.90 -9.54 -5.22
CA GLU A 121 9.24 -9.33 -4.68
C GLU A 121 9.47 -7.89 -4.21
N PRO A 122 10.42 -7.65 -3.28
CA PRO A 122 10.73 -6.30 -2.79
C PRO A 122 10.98 -5.27 -3.89
N GLU A 123 11.67 -5.65 -4.96
CA GLU A 123 12.00 -4.77 -6.09
C GLU A 123 10.76 -4.39 -6.93
N GLN A 124 9.67 -5.14 -6.83
CA GLN A 124 8.44 -4.92 -7.59
C GLN A 124 7.51 -3.86 -6.97
N VAL A 125 7.80 -3.34 -5.77
CA VAL A 125 6.93 -2.34 -5.10
C VAL A 125 6.93 -0.94 -5.76
N ASN A 126 7.80 -0.73 -6.75
CA ASN A 126 7.92 0.52 -7.50
C ASN A 126 7.23 0.42 -8.86
N THR A 127 7.98 0.23 -9.95
CA THR A 127 7.47 0.27 -11.33
C THR A 127 6.39 -0.79 -11.55
N PHE A 128 6.65 -2.04 -11.18
CA PHE A 128 5.69 -3.13 -11.35
C PHE A 128 4.36 -2.84 -10.64
N LYS A 129 4.39 -2.45 -9.36
CA LYS A 129 3.18 -2.05 -8.62
C LYS A 129 2.43 -0.91 -9.30
N ALA A 130 3.14 0.12 -9.76
CA ALA A 130 2.51 1.26 -10.41
C ALA A 130 1.83 0.84 -11.72
N ASP A 131 2.49 0.04 -12.55
CA ASP A 131 1.96 -0.41 -13.83
C ASP A 131 0.79 -1.40 -13.65
N PHE A 132 0.89 -2.27 -12.63
CA PHE A 132 -0.21 -3.14 -12.22
C PHE A 132 -1.44 -2.31 -11.81
N HIS A 133 -1.26 -1.30 -10.95
CA HIS A 133 -2.35 -0.43 -10.52
C HIS A 133 -2.99 0.34 -11.68
N LYS A 134 -2.18 0.90 -12.58
CA LYS A 134 -2.69 1.60 -13.77
C LYS A 134 -3.48 0.67 -14.68
N THR A 135 -3.00 -0.54 -14.89
CA THR A 135 -3.69 -1.57 -15.69
C THR A 135 -5.02 -1.95 -15.05
N TYR A 136 -5.02 -2.15 -13.73
CA TYR A 136 -6.23 -2.45 -12.96
C TYR A 136 -7.26 -1.32 -13.06
N LEU A 137 -6.84 -0.06 -12.93
CA LEU A 137 -7.74 1.09 -13.02
C LEU A 137 -8.38 1.22 -14.41
N LYS A 138 -7.62 1.01 -15.49
CA LYS A 138 -8.18 1.02 -16.86
C LYS A 138 -9.28 -0.02 -17.02
N LYS A 139 -9.00 -1.26 -16.58
CA LYS A 139 -10.00 -2.34 -16.59
C LYS A 139 -11.23 -1.99 -15.74
N TRP A 140 -11.02 -1.47 -14.53
CA TRP A 140 -12.10 -1.10 -13.63
C TRP A 140 -13.00 0.02 -14.20
N ILE A 141 -12.40 1.03 -14.86
CA ILE A 141 -13.12 2.10 -15.54
C ILE A 141 -14.06 1.53 -16.59
N ASP A 142 -13.55 0.64 -17.45
CA ASP A 142 -14.32 0.01 -18.53
C ASP A 142 -15.44 -0.88 -17.96
N GLU A 143 -15.13 -1.73 -16.98
CA GLU A 143 -16.07 -2.69 -16.39
C GLU A 143 -17.20 -2.02 -15.58
N ASN A 144 -16.96 -0.84 -15.02
CA ASN A 144 -17.93 -0.12 -14.19
C ASN A 144 -18.55 1.08 -14.92
N ALA A 145 -18.28 1.22 -16.22
CA ALA A 145 -18.76 2.33 -17.05
C ALA A 145 -18.51 3.71 -16.41
N ILE A 146 -17.32 3.89 -15.82
CA ILE A 146 -16.96 5.15 -15.16
C ILE A 146 -16.84 6.24 -16.22
N THR A 147 -17.54 7.36 -16.04
CA THR A 147 -17.57 8.47 -17.00
C THR A 147 -16.22 9.18 -17.14
N MET A 148 -15.38 9.14 -16.11
CA MET A 148 -14.05 9.75 -16.11
C MET A 148 -13.04 8.90 -16.88
N GLY A 149 -12.17 9.57 -17.65
CA GLY A 149 -11.03 8.92 -18.30
C GLY A 149 -9.94 8.52 -17.30
N PHE A 150 -9.03 7.64 -17.73
CA PHE A 150 -7.94 7.13 -16.90
C PHE A 150 -7.10 8.24 -16.22
N ASP A 151 -6.72 9.29 -16.95
CA ASP A 151 -5.88 10.35 -16.38
C ASP A 151 -6.60 11.13 -15.27
N GLN A 152 -7.90 11.36 -15.41
CA GLN A 152 -8.73 12.01 -14.39
C GLN A 152 -8.85 11.12 -13.14
N VAL A 153 -9.06 9.82 -13.33
CA VAL A 153 -9.12 8.85 -12.23
C VAL A 153 -7.77 8.74 -11.52
N TRP A 154 -6.65 8.77 -12.26
CA TRP A 154 -5.31 8.74 -11.69
C TRP A 154 -4.99 10.02 -10.90
N GLU A 155 -5.39 11.19 -11.40
CA GLU A 155 -5.25 12.44 -10.68
C GLU A 155 -6.09 12.45 -9.39
N LEU A 156 -7.34 12.00 -9.46
CA LEU A 156 -8.22 11.83 -8.30
C LEU A 156 -7.58 10.92 -7.24
N ARG A 157 -6.94 9.83 -7.69
CA ARG A 157 -6.18 8.92 -6.83
C ARG A 157 -5.06 9.65 -6.11
N GLU A 158 -4.22 10.41 -6.83
CA GLU A 158 -3.13 11.17 -6.20
C GLU A 158 -3.65 12.21 -5.20
N MET A 159 -4.80 12.85 -5.47
CA MET A 159 -5.45 13.75 -4.52
C MET A 159 -5.88 13.04 -3.23
N CYS A 160 -6.45 11.83 -3.34
CA CYS A 160 -6.79 11.01 -2.19
C CYS A 160 -5.54 10.70 -1.34
N ILE A 161 -4.46 10.26 -1.99
CA ILE A 161 -3.23 9.86 -1.30
C ILE A 161 -2.55 11.05 -0.62
N LYS A 162 -2.54 12.22 -1.27
CA LYS A 162 -2.02 13.46 -0.69
C LYS A 162 -2.75 13.85 0.59
N LYS A 163 -4.06 13.58 0.72
CA LYS A 163 -4.81 13.81 1.98
C LYS A 163 -4.40 12.88 3.11
N LEU A 164 -3.72 11.76 2.81
CA LEU A 164 -3.19 10.84 3.81
C LEU A 164 -1.77 11.20 4.26
N GLU A 165 -1.05 11.98 3.45
CA GLU A 165 0.24 12.57 3.79
C GLU A 165 0.02 13.77 4.73
N GLY A 166 -0.06 13.50 6.04
CA GLY A 166 -0.36 14.49 7.09
C GLY A 166 -0.69 13.77 8.39
#